data_AF-A0A2V8S3U6-F1
#
_entry.id   AF-A0A2V8S3U6-F1
#
_cell.length_a   1.000
_cell.length_b   1.000
_cell.length_c   1.000
_cell.angle_alpha   90.00
_cell.angle_beta   90.00
_cell.angle_gamma   90.00
#
_symmetry.space_group_name_H-M   'P 1'
#
loop_
_entity.id
_entity.type
_entity.pdbx_description
1 polymer ?
#
loop_
_entity_poly.entity_id
_entity_poly.type
_entity_poly.pdbx_seq_one_letter_code
_entity_poly.pdbx_strand_id
1 'polypeptide(L)'
;MSPHVTAPLQQQKLSALQIILLALFLVVCGFGFVSSTAQAPPKEEREFEDKTPKHLPIKITIKNPEKVKDLKNENWLRDLEIEVENKSNKPIYYLGLSVILDDVTTEDGYHIGFPLRYGRSDLILWTEPLQSDDVPIKPGETYIFKIPENPRLGWERHAAQQDIPKSAPKKVRITFQSLNFGDGTGFGTTEGVPIDIHKSPSNSSCIGNEKKESVLSAWTGPPNQSSILTLQLATIFLPARFLPVNFSPAITTKPTASGALTASDICCPG
;
A
#
# COMPACT_ATOMS: atom_id res chain seq x y z
N MET A 1 -78.49 42.72 -14.59
CA MET A 1 -79.17 41.55 -15.19
C MET A 1 -78.54 41.32 -16.56
N SER A 2 -77.58 40.40 -16.66
CA SER A 2 -76.86 40.10 -17.91
C SER A 2 -77.50 38.91 -18.60
N PRO A 3 -77.70 38.93 -19.93
CA PRO A 3 -78.17 37.77 -20.66
C PRO A 3 -77.02 36.78 -20.90
N HIS A 4 -77.20 35.54 -20.46
CA HIS A 4 -76.33 34.41 -20.79
C HIS A 4 -76.53 34.05 -22.27
N VAL A 5 -75.47 34.20 -23.06
CA VAL A 5 -75.39 33.70 -24.44
C VAL A 5 -74.88 32.25 -24.37
N THR A 6 -75.75 31.28 -24.60
CA THR A 6 -75.38 29.89 -24.81
C THR A 6 -75.00 29.66 -26.27
N ALA A 7 -73.72 29.36 -26.52
CA ALA A 7 -73.23 28.93 -27.82
C ALA A 7 -73.65 27.48 -28.11
N PRO A 8 -74.00 27.12 -29.37
CA PRO A 8 -74.33 25.76 -29.72
C PRO A 8 -73.07 24.89 -29.84
N LEU A 9 -73.10 23.72 -29.21
CA LEU A 9 -72.07 22.68 -29.35
C LEU A 9 -72.13 22.09 -30.77
N GLN A 10 -71.18 22.51 -31.60
CA GLN A 10 -70.99 21.98 -32.95
C GLN A 10 -70.39 20.57 -32.87
N GLN A 11 -71.25 19.57 -33.07
CA GLN A 11 -70.88 18.16 -33.05
C GLN A 11 -69.99 17.84 -34.27
N GLN A 12 -68.67 17.94 -34.10
CA GLN A 12 -67.70 17.56 -35.13
C GLN A 12 -67.80 16.05 -35.35
N LYS A 13 -68.36 15.66 -36.51
CA LYS A 13 -68.30 14.27 -36.98
C LYS A 13 -66.85 13.97 -37.35
N LEU A 14 -66.10 13.32 -36.46
CA LEU A 14 -64.82 12.72 -36.83
C LEU A 14 -65.10 11.72 -37.96
N SER A 15 -64.47 11.93 -39.11
CA SER A 15 -64.57 10.99 -40.22
C SER A 15 -63.87 9.69 -39.83
N ALA A 16 -64.37 8.54 -40.30
CA ALA A 16 -63.81 7.23 -40.00
C ALA A 16 -62.29 7.15 -40.29
N LEU A 17 -61.81 7.95 -41.25
CA LEU A 17 -60.39 8.09 -41.59
C LEU A 17 -59.54 8.64 -40.42
N GLN A 18 -60.05 9.62 -39.66
CA GLN A 18 -59.35 10.18 -38.51
C GLN A 18 -59.25 9.17 -37.35
N ILE A 19 -60.28 8.36 -37.15
CA ILE A 19 -60.26 7.29 -36.14
C ILE A 19 -59.25 6.21 -36.51
N ILE A 20 -59.18 5.84 -37.80
CA ILE A 20 -58.22 4.85 -38.31
C ILE A 20 -56.77 5.36 -38.18
N LEU A 21 -56.52 6.63 -38.53
CA LEU A 21 -55.18 7.23 -38.38
C LEU A 21 -54.75 7.31 -36.91
N LEU A 22 -55.66 7.63 -35.98
CA LEU A 22 -55.36 7.65 -34.56
C LEU A 22 -55.05 6.25 -34.02
N ALA A 23 -55.80 5.23 -34.47
CA ALA A 23 -55.56 3.85 -34.08
C ALA A 23 -54.23 3.32 -34.62
N LEU A 24 -53.86 3.64 -35.86
CA LEU A 24 -52.55 3.30 -36.44
C LEU A 24 -51.40 4.00 -35.71
N PHE A 25 -51.57 5.25 -35.31
CA PHE A 25 -50.57 5.98 -34.52
C PHE A 25 -50.35 5.31 -33.16
N LEU A 26 -51.42 4.87 -32.48
CA LEU A 26 -51.32 4.17 -31.20
C LEU A 26 -50.65 2.79 -31.32
N VAL A 27 -50.85 2.06 -32.43
CA VAL A 27 -50.15 0.79 -32.68
C VAL A 27 -48.66 1.02 -32.94
N VAL A 28 -48.29 2.06 -33.70
CA VAL A 28 -46.88 2.39 -33.96
C VAL A 28 -46.17 2.87 -32.68
N CYS A 29 -46.85 3.64 -31.82
CA CYS A 29 -46.28 4.05 -30.52
C CYS A 29 -46.25 2.91 -29.50
N GLY A 30 -47.20 1.96 -29.54
CA GLY A 30 -47.28 0.84 -28.60
C GLY A 30 -46.20 -0.23 -28.79
N PHE A 31 -45.68 -0.40 -30.00
CA PHE A 31 -44.61 -1.37 -30.31
C PHE A 31 -43.21 -0.74 -30.43
N GLY A 32 -43.09 0.59 -30.28
CA GLY A 32 -41.85 1.34 -30.46
C GLY A 32 -41.01 1.58 -29.20
N PHE A 33 -41.47 1.18 -28.02
CA PHE A 33 -40.63 1.23 -26.81
C PHE A 33 -39.73 0.01 -26.76
N VAL A 34 -38.63 0.09 -27.52
CA VAL A 34 -37.40 -0.63 -27.24
C VAL A 34 -37.18 -0.53 -25.73
N SER A 35 -37.19 -1.70 -25.06
CA SER A 35 -36.81 -1.83 -23.67
C SER A 35 -35.47 -1.13 -23.49
N SER A 36 -35.49 0.07 -22.92
CA SER A 36 -34.30 0.67 -22.35
C SER A 36 -33.95 -0.25 -21.19
N THR A 37 -33.04 -1.19 -21.45
CA THR A 37 -32.29 -1.83 -20.39
C THR A 37 -31.64 -0.68 -19.64
N ALA A 38 -32.25 -0.26 -18.54
CA ALA A 38 -31.63 0.60 -17.55
C ALA A 38 -30.39 -0.18 -17.09
N GLN A 39 -29.26 0.06 -17.77
CA GLN A 39 -27.96 -0.31 -17.25
C GLN A 39 -27.91 0.40 -15.90
N ALA A 40 -27.92 -0.39 -14.83
CA ALA A 40 -27.68 0.14 -13.51
C ALA A 40 -26.45 1.05 -13.62
N PRO A 41 -26.49 2.26 -13.04
CA PRO A 41 -25.35 3.16 -13.10
C PRO A 41 -24.11 2.37 -12.69
N PRO A 42 -22.99 2.49 -13.43
CA PRO A 42 -21.79 1.72 -13.17
C PRO A 42 -21.48 1.84 -11.68
N LYS A 43 -21.46 0.69 -10.99
CA LYS A 43 -21.18 0.65 -9.56
C LYS A 43 -19.79 1.23 -9.37
N GLU A 44 -19.73 2.39 -8.73
CA GLU A 44 -18.45 3.04 -8.44
C GLU A 44 -17.68 2.13 -7.46
N GLU A 45 -16.50 1.68 -7.86
CA GLU A 45 -15.67 0.72 -7.13
C GLU A 45 -14.28 1.29 -6.91
N ARG A 46 -13.63 0.87 -5.82
CA ARG A 46 -12.23 1.19 -5.55
C ARG A 46 -11.32 0.51 -6.57
N GLU A 47 -10.44 1.30 -7.17
CA GLU A 47 -9.43 0.83 -8.10
C GLU A 47 -8.19 0.36 -7.34
N PHE A 48 -7.69 -0.82 -7.72
CA PHE A 48 -6.44 -1.36 -7.20
C PHE A 48 -5.47 -1.54 -8.36
N GLU A 49 -4.32 -0.90 -8.26
CA GLU A 49 -3.25 -0.99 -9.24
C GLU A 49 -2.05 -1.74 -8.68
N ASP A 50 -1.65 -2.84 -9.32
CA ASP A 50 -0.40 -3.53 -9.04
C ASP A 50 0.73 -2.97 -9.92
N LYS A 51 1.56 -2.11 -9.33
CA LYS A 51 2.76 -1.54 -9.95
C LYS A 51 4.02 -2.36 -9.67
N THR A 52 3.90 -3.58 -9.17
CA THR A 52 5.04 -4.48 -9.00
C THR A 52 5.65 -4.81 -10.37
N PRO A 53 6.97 -4.66 -10.55
CA PRO A 53 7.64 -4.99 -11.81
C PRO A 53 7.40 -6.44 -12.24
N LYS A 54 7.03 -6.63 -13.51
CA LYS A 54 6.56 -7.94 -14.02
C LYS A 54 7.66 -9.00 -14.13
N HIS A 55 8.93 -8.61 -14.10
CA HIS A 55 10.06 -9.54 -14.09
C HIS A 55 10.38 -10.09 -12.70
N LEU A 56 9.79 -9.52 -11.64
CA LEU A 56 10.01 -10.04 -10.29
C LEU A 56 9.37 -11.42 -10.14
N PRO A 57 10.02 -12.36 -9.44
CA PRO A 57 9.53 -13.72 -9.32
C PRO A 57 8.52 -13.85 -8.18
N ILE A 58 7.53 -12.97 -8.14
CA ILE A 58 6.40 -12.98 -7.19
C ILE A 58 5.10 -12.71 -7.94
N LYS A 59 4.00 -13.26 -7.42
CA LYS A 59 2.65 -12.95 -7.91
C LYS A 59 1.84 -12.34 -6.79
N ILE A 60 1.24 -11.17 -7.03
CA ILE A 60 0.38 -10.48 -6.07
C ILE A 60 -1.09 -10.75 -6.42
N THR A 61 -1.91 -11.02 -5.42
CA THR A 61 -3.36 -11.21 -5.57
C THR A 61 -4.09 -10.62 -4.38
N ILE A 62 -5.16 -9.86 -4.64
CA ILE A 62 -6.03 -9.32 -3.60
C ILE A 62 -7.10 -10.35 -3.28
N LYS A 63 -7.23 -10.72 -2.00
CA LYS A 63 -8.31 -11.61 -1.54
C LYS A 63 -9.60 -10.81 -1.35
N ASN A 64 -10.74 -11.47 -1.60
CA ASN A 64 -12.09 -10.91 -1.45
C ASN A 64 -12.27 -9.53 -2.13
N PRO A 65 -11.92 -9.40 -3.43
CA PRO A 65 -11.91 -8.13 -4.14
C PRO A 65 -13.26 -7.39 -4.05
N GLU A 66 -14.38 -8.10 -4.07
CA GLU A 66 -15.72 -7.53 -3.95
C GLU A 66 -15.93 -6.74 -2.65
N LYS A 67 -15.35 -7.21 -1.53
CA LYS A 67 -15.48 -6.56 -0.21
C LYS A 67 -14.58 -5.35 -0.08
N VAL A 68 -13.35 -5.45 -0.59
CA VAL A 68 -12.36 -4.36 -0.50
C VAL A 68 -12.55 -3.30 -1.59
N LYS A 69 -13.27 -3.62 -2.67
CA LYS A 69 -13.64 -2.66 -3.71
C LYS A 69 -14.90 -1.87 -3.42
N ASP A 70 -15.72 -2.32 -2.46
CA ASP A 70 -16.92 -1.61 -2.06
C ASP A 70 -16.57 -0.26 -1.40
N LEU A 71 -17.04 0.83 -2.01
CA LEU A 71 -16.90 2.19 -1.48
C LEU A 71 -17.81 2.44 -0.28
N LYS A 72 -18.75 1.56 0.03
CA LYS A 72 -19.56 1.64 1.27
C LYS A 72 -18.88 0.96 2.46
N ASN A 73 -17.81 0.20 2.23
CA ASN A 73 -17.10 -0.50 3.29
C ASN A 73 -16.13 0.46 4.01
N GLU A 74 -16.53 0.99 5.16
CA GLU A 74 -15.67 1.83 6.03
C GLU A 74 -14.48 1.05 6.64
N ASN A 75 -14.53 -0.29 6.64
CA ASN A 75 -13.49 -1.15 7.19
C ASN A 75 -12.63 -1.82 6.10
N TRP A 76 -12.72 -1.37 4.84
CA TRP A 76 -12.04 -1.99 3.71
C TRP A 76 -10.53 -2.18 3.92
N LEU A 77 -9.87 -1.24 4.60
CA LEU A 77 -8.44 -1.30 4.89
C LEU A 77 -8.09 -2.38 5.94
N ARG A 78 -9.02 -2.70 6.86
CA ARG A 78 -8.90 -3.84 7.79
C ARG A 78 -9.12 -5.17 7.08
N ASP A 79 -9.99 -5.16 6.09
CA ASP A 79 -10.35 -6.32 5.28
C ASP A 79 -9.36 -6.60 4.14
N LEU A 80 -8.44 -5.66 3.86
CA LEU A 80 -7.46 -5.79 2.80
C LEU A 80 -6.43 -6.88 3.14
N GLU A 81 -6.53 -7.97 2.39
CA GLU A 81 -5.60 -9.08 2.43
C GLU A 81 -4.90 -9.20 1.06
N ILE A 82 -3.58 -9.08 1.08
CA ILE A 82 -2.73 -9.18 -0.12
C ILE A 82 -1.95 -10.48 -0.04
N GLU A 83 -2.32 -11.44 -0.87
CA GLU A 83 -1.60 -12.69 -1.04
C GLU A 83 -0.42 -12.48 -1.99
N VAL A 84 0.76 -12.92 -1.57
CA VAL A 84 1.95 -12.98 -2.39
C VAL A 84 2.39 -14.43 -2.52
N GLU A 85 2.54 -14.90 -3.75
CA GLU A 85 3.10 -16.21 -4.07
C GLU A 85 4.55 -16.08 -4.51
N ASN A 86 5.45 -16.90 -3.95
CA ASN A 86 6.83 -16.99 -4.40
C ASN A 86 6.91 -17.83 -5.69
N LYS A 87 7.18 -17.18 -6.83
CA LYS A 87 7.36 -17.82 -8.14
C LYS A 87 8.82 -18.11 -8.49
N SER A 88 9.75 -17.81 -7.60
CA SER A 88 11.17 -18.09 -7.81
C SER A 88 11.49 -19.55 -7.49
N ASN A 89 12.70 -19.96 -7.84
CA ASN A 89 13.30 -21.22 -7.40
C ASN A 89 14.10 -21.07 -6.09
N LYS A 90 14.03 -19.92 -5.41
CA LYS A 90 14.75 -19.59 -4.18
C LYS A 90 13.78 -19.30 -3.02
N PRO A 91 14.15 -19.58 -1.76
CA PRO A 91 13.40 -19.11 -0.60
C PRO A 91 13.46 -17.57 -0.50
N ILE A 92 12.34 -16.92 -0.18
CA ILE A 92 12.31 -15.47 0.11
C ILE A 92 12.33 -15.27 1.63
N TYR A 93 13.40 -14.70 2.16
CA TYR A 93 13.54 -14.43 3.60
C TYR A 93 13.05 -13.03 3.99
N TYR A 94 13.08 -12.09 3.06
CA TYR A 94 12.52 -10.76 3.27
C TYR A 94 11.80 -10.27 2.02
N LEU A 95 10.63 -9.66 2.23
CA LEU A 95 9.86 -8.99 1.19
C LEU A 95 9.25 -7.71 1.74
N GLY A 96 9.55 -6.60 1.09
CA GLY A 96 8.96 -5.29 1.33
C GLY A 96 8.02 -4.88 0.20
N LEU A 97 6.78 -4.55 0.54
CA LEU A 97 5.80 -3.90 -0.34
C LEU A 97 5.27 -2.63 0.34
N SER A 98 4.64 -1.74 -0.42
CA SER A 98 3.90 -0.60 0.10
C SER A 98 2.53 -0.50 -0.55
N VAL A 99 1.50 -0.27 0.26
CA VAL A 99 0.15 0.09 -0.21
C VAL A 99 0.00 1.61 -0.10
N ILE A 100 -0.29 2.28 -1.20
CA ILE A 100 -0.36 3.75 -1.28
C ILE A 100 -1.78 4.17 -1.65
N LEU A 101 -2.31 5.17 -0.95
CA LEU A 101 -3.57 5.83 -1.26
C LEU A 101 -3.28 7.03 -2.17
N ASP A 102 -3.48 6.86 -3.48
CA ASP A 102 -3.03 7.85 -4.47
C ASP A 102 -3.93 9.09 -4.55
N ASP A 103 -5.19 8.98 -4.11
CA ASP A 103 -6.15 10.07 -4.10
C ASP A 103 -6.35 10.73 -2.73
N VAL A 104 -5.51 10.36 -1.76
CA VAL A 104 -5.48 11.01 -0.44
C VAL A 104 -4.06 11.43 -0.08
N THR A 105 -3.93 12.69 0.30
CA THR A 105 -2.65 13.31 0.69
C THR A 105 -2.74 13.89 2.10
N THR A 106 -1.61 13.94 2.78
CA THR A 106 -1.44 14.73 4.01
C THR A 106 -1.49 16.23 3.69
N GLU A 107 -1.53 17.06 4.74
CA GLU A 107 -1.46 18.53 4.61
C GLU A 107 -0.20 19.00 3.87
N ASP A 108 0.91 18.27 4.03
CA ASP A 108 2.18 18.52 3.35
C ASP A 108 2.21 18.01 1.89
N GLY A 109 1.10 17.46 1.38
CA GLY A 109 0.97 16.97 0.01
C GLY A 109 1.54 15.57 -0.24
N TYR A 110 1.90 14.81 0.79
CA TYR A 110 2.41 13.45 0.64
C TYR A 110 1.28 12.42 0.61
N HIS A 111 1.38 11.44 -0.29
CA HIS A 111 0.45 10.30 -0.29
C HIS A 111 0.58 9.46 0.98
N ILE A 112 -0.55 8.95 1.46
CA ILE A 112 -0.57 8.06 2.62
C ILE A 112 -0.17 6.65 2.19
N GLY A 113 0.86 6.09 2.85
CA GLY A 113 1.41 4.77 2.54
C GLY A 113 1.45 3.83 3.75
N PHE A 114 1.22 2.54 3.51
CA PHE A 114 1.29 1.47 4.49
C PHE A 114 2.39 0.49 4.10
N PRO A 115 3.53 0.45 4.84
CA PRO A 115 4.58 -0.52 4.58
C PRO A 115 4.12 -1.92 5.01
N LEU A 116 4.34 -2.89 4.13
CA LEU A 116 4.10 -4.30 4.34
C LEU A 116 5.45 -5.02 4.33
N ARG A 117 5.74 -5.78 5.39
CA ARG A 117 7.04 -6.44 5.56
C ARG A 117 6.87 -7.89 5.98
N TYR A 118 7.55 -8.78 5.28
CA TYR A 118 7.75 -10.16 5.67
C TYR A 118 9.21 -10.34 6.07
N GLY A 119 9.47 -11.12 7.12
CA GLY A 119 10.80 -11.38 7.63
C GLY A 119 11.36 -10.28 8.53
N ARG A 120 12.58 -10.51 9.04
CA ARG A 120 13.30 -9.56 9.90
C ARG A 120 13.72 -8.33 9.11
N SER A 121 13.53 -7.14 9.68
CA SER A 121 13.82 -5.86 8.98
C SER A 121 15.29 -5.67 8.64
N ASP A 122 16.21 -6.29 9.38
CA ASP A 122 17.66 -6.20 9.12
C ASP A 122 18.04 -6.83 7.77
N LEU A 123 17.24 -7.78 7.29
CA LEU A 123 17.42 -8.44 6.00
C LEU A 123 17.07 -7.54 4.80
N ILE A 124 16.70 -6.27 5.03
CA ILE A 124 16.75 -5.25 3.99
C ILE A 124 18.18 -5.02 3.49
N LEU A 125 19.17 -5.26 4.36
CA LEU A 125 20.59 -5.27 4.00
C LEU A 125 20.95 -6.68 3.53
N TRP A 126 21.34 -6.82 2.26
CA TRP A 126 21.70 -8.13 1.68
C TRP A 126 22.95 -8.77 2.30
N THR A 127 23.74 -8.00 3.04
CA THR A 127 24.92 -8.48 3.77
C THR A 127 24.60 -9.07 5.15
N GLU A 128 23.39 -8.86 5.65
CA GLU A 128 22.98 -9.35 6.97
C GLU A 128 22.86 -10.89 6.93
N PRO A 129 23.51 -11.61 7.86
CA PRO A 129 23.40 -13.05 7.93
C PRO A 129 21.99 -13.46 8.39
N LEU A 130 21.52 -14.59 7.86
CA LEU A 130 20.31 -15.24 8.35
C LEU A 130 20.50 -15.75 9.77
N GLN A 131 19.46 -15.60 10.59
CA GLN A 131 19.33 -16.23 11.90
C GLN A 131 18.61 -17.57 11.76
N SER A 132 18.78 -18.45 12.74
CA SER A 132 18.20 -19.79 12.71
C SER A 132 16.66 -19.81 12.77
N ASP A 133 16.06 -18.74 13.24
CA ASP A 133 14.61 -18.54 13.36
C ASP A 133 14.02 -17.72 12.19
N ASP A 134 14.84 -17.27 11.23
CA ASP A 134 14.35 -16.65 10.01
C ASP A 134 13.64 -17.72 9.14
N VAL A 135 12.31 -17.62 9.04
CA VAL A 135 11.48 -18.54 8.24
C VAL A 135 11.25 -17.95 6.85
N PRO A 136 11.63 -18.63 5.75
CA PRO A 136 11.38 -18.12 4.41
C PRO A 136 9.98 -18.45 3.89
N ILE A 137 9.52 -17.69 2.90
CA ILE A 137 8.48 -18.13 1.96
C ILE A 137 9.15 -19.04 0.93
N LYS A 138 8.89 -20.35 0.98
CA LYS A 138 9.56 -21.30 0.07
C LYS A 138 9.03 -21.15 -1.38
N PRO A 139 9.75 -21.68 -2.38
CA PRO A 139 9.25 -21.76 -3.75
C PRO A 139 7.84 -22.36 -3.82
N GLY A 140 6.92 -21.64 -4.46
CA GLY A 140 5.52 -22.02 -4.60
C GLY A 140 4.63 -21.77 -3.38
N GLU A 141 5.19 -21.39 -2.23
CA GLU A 141 4.39 -21.01 -1.05
C GLU A 141 3.82 -19.59 -1.19
N THR A 142 2.76 -19.33 -0.44
CA THR A 142 2.10 -18.03 -0.37
C THR A 142 2.20 -17.44 1.03
N TYR A 143 2.21 -16.11 1.11
CA TYR A 143 2.07 -15.35 2.35
C TYR A 143 0.97 -14.30 2.20
N ILE A 144 0.18 -14.09 3.26
CA ILE A 144 -0.91 -13.11 3.25
C ILE A 144 -0.51 -11.92 4.12
N PHE A 145 -0.34 -10.77 3.48
CA PHE A 145 -0.18 -9.50 4.15
C PHE A 145 -1.53 -8.93 4.61
N LYS A 146 -1.48 -8.32 5.78
CA LYS A 146 -2.52 -7.42 6.31
C LYS A 146 -1.88 -6.08 6.62
N ILE A 147 -2.67 -5.00 6.53
CA ILE A 147 -2.21 -3.68 6.95
C ILE A 147 -1.90 -3.71 8.46
N PRO A 148 -0.69 -3.36 8.90
CA PRO A 148 -0.35 -3.39 10.31
C PRO A 148 -1.22 -2.42 11.12
N GLU A 149 -1.52 -2.78 12.37
CA GLU A 149 -2.49 -2.06 13.21
C GLU A 149 -2.13 -0.58 13.42
N ASN A 150 -0.87 -0.29 13.74
CA ASN A 150 -0.43 1.09 14.04
C ASN A 150 -0.60 2.05 12.86
N PRO A 151 -0.08 1.77 11.64
CA PRO A 151 -0.35 2.57 10.45
C PRO A 151 -1.85 2.75 10.17
N ARG A 152 -2.62 1.67 10.34
CA ARG A 152 -4.08 1.66 10.11
C ARG A 152 -4.81 2.60 11.07
N LEU A 153 -4.46 2.57 12.36
CA LEU A 153 -4.97 3.50 13.36
C LEU A 153 -4.54 4.95 13.09
N GLY A 154 -3.33 5.14 12.53
CA GLY A 154 -2.85 6.43 12.06
C GLY A 154 -3.77 7.03 10.99
N TRP A 155 -4.13 6.23 9.98
CA TRP A 155 -5.12 6.62 8.96
C TRP A 155 -6.47 6.95 9.56
N GLU A 156 -7.02 6.09 10.43
CA GLU A 156 -8.32 6.34 11.05
C GLU A 156 -8.36 7.64 11.85
N ARG A 157 -7.27 7.98 12.54
CA ARG A 157 -7.14 9.25 13.27
C ARG A 157 -7.07 10.43 12.32
N HIS A 158 -6.26 10.33 11.26
CA HIS A 158 -6.13 11.39 10.26
C HIS A 158 -7.47 11.66 9.56
N ALA A 159 -8.16 10.60 9.11
CA ALA A 159 -9.47 10.70 8.49
C ALA A 159 -10.49 11.39 9.41
N ALA A 160 -10.52 11.02 10.70
CA ALA A 160 -11.40 11.66 11.69
C ALA A 160 -11.04 13.14 11.95
N GLN A 161 -9.76 13.51 11.95
CA GLN A 161 -9.31 14.89 12.16
C GLN A 161 -9.67 15.81 10.98
N GLN A 162 -9.68 15.27 9.77
CA GLN A 162 -9.94 16.01 8.53
C GLN A 162 -11.40 15.90 8.06
N ASP A 163 -12.28 15.26 8.84
CA ASP A 163 -13.67 14.95 8.46
C ASP A 163 -13.78 14.19 7.13
N ILE A 164 -12.81 13.30 6.86
CA ILE A 164 -12.74 12.46 5.67
C ILE A 164 -13.36 11.09 6.01
N PRO A 165 -14.34 10.58 5.23
CA PRO A 165 -14.82 9.21 5.39
C PRO A 165 -13.68 8.19 5.24
N LYS A 166 -13.63 7.12 6.04
CA LYS A 166 -12.55 6.12 5.94
C LYS A 166 -12.62 5.36 4.62
N SER A 167 -13.80 5.30 4.03
CA SER A 167 -14.06 4.77 2.69
C SER A 167 -13.60 5.68 1.54
N ALA A 168 -13.23 6.93 1.81
CA ALA A 168 -12.93 7.93 0.78
C ALA A 168 -11.83 7.55 -0.23
N PRO A 169 -10.74 6.84 0.13
CA PRO A 169 -9.73 6.45 -0.85
C PRO A 169 -10.35 5.55 -1.93
N LYS A 170 -10.27 5.96 -3.20
CA LYS A 170 -10.76 5.23 -4.37
C LYS A 170 -9.63 4.66 -5.20
N LYS A 171 -8.40 5.19 -5.10
CA LYS A 171 -7.24 4.72 -5.87
C LYS A 171 -6.16 4.18 -4.95
N VAL A 172 -5.95 2.87 -5.02
CA VAL A 172 -4.99 2.17 -4.19
C VAL A 172 -3.94 1.51 -5.05
N ARG A 173 -2.67 1.78 -4.75
CA ARG A 173 -1.54 1.24 -5.50
C ARG A 173 -0.67 0.36 -4.63
N ILE A 174 -0.29 -0.81 -5.14
CA ILE A 174 0.67 -1.70 -4.52
C ILE A 174 2.01 -1.52 -5.24
N THR A 175 3.06 -1.21 -4.49
CA THR A 175 4.41 -1.04 -5.03
C THR A 175 5.40 -1.99 -4.37
N PHE A 176 6.33 -2.49 -5.17
CA PHE A 176 7.49 -3.23 -4.69
C PHE A 176 8.50 -2.30 -4.01
N GLN A 177 9.22 -2.81 -3.01
CA GLN A 177 10.30 -2.07 -2.35
C GLN A 177 11.63 -2.86 -2.36
N SER A 178 11.59 -4.12 -1.94
CA SER A 178 12.79 -4.97 -1.88
C SER A 178 12.43 -6.45 -1.64
N LEU A 179 13.34 -7.34 -2.05
CA LEU A 179 13.28 -8.77 -1.87
C LEU A 179 14.69 -9.30 -1.57
N ASN A 180 14.83 -10.14 -0.55
CA ASN A 180 16.08 -10.81 -0.21
C ASN A 180 15.88 -12.35 -0.17
N PHE A 181 16.74 -13.07 -0.89
CA PHE A 181 16.74 -14.55 -0.92
C PHE A 181 17.57 -15.19 0.20
N GLY A 182 18.24 -14.39 1.03
CA GLY A 182 19.05 -14.83 2.16
C GLY A 182 20.46 -15.35 1.79
N ASP A 183 20.78 -15.41 0.50
CA ASP A 183 22.08 -15.85 -0.02
C ASP A 183 22.95 -14.66 -0.50
N GLY A 184 22.58 -13.43 -0.15
CA GLY A 184 23.20 -12.21 -0.64
C GLY A 184 22.72 -11.76 -2.03
N THR A 185 21.73 -12.45 -2.61
CA THR A 185 21.06 -12.03 -3.84
C THR A 185 19.62 -11.59 -3.59
N GLY A 186 19.08 -10.79 -4.50
CA GLY A 186 17.71 -10.30 -4.37
C GLY A 186 17.34 -9.26 -5.42
N PHE A 187 16.35 -8.45 -5.08
CA PHE A 187 15.92 -7.31 -5.88
C PHE A 187 15.74 -6.09 -4.97
N GLY A 188 16.27 -4.95 -5.38
CA GLY A 188 16.10 -3.68 -4.67
C GLY A 188 15.41 -2.63 -5.54
N THR A 189 15.12 -1.48 -4.93
CA THR A 189 14.40 -0.35 -5.53
C THR A 189 12.97 -0.69 -5.96
N THR A 190 12.17 0.32 -6.29
CA THR A 190 10.79 0.11 -6.78
C THR A 190 10.74 -0.59 -8.14
N GLU A 191 11.81 -0.49 -8.92
CA GLU A 191 11.94 -1.10 -10.24
C GLU A 191 12.40 -2.56 -10.18
N GLY A 192 12.73 -3.10 -9.00
CA GLY A 192 13.16 -4.49 -8.88
C GLY A 192 14.49 -4.74 -9.56
N VAL A 193 15.47 -3.88 -9.34
CA VAL A 193 16.83 -4.04 -9.87
C VAL A 193 17.50 -5.23 -9.18
N PRO A 194 18.08 -6.19 -9.92
CA PRO A 194 18.73 -7.35 -9.33
C PRO A 194 19.97 -6.94 -8.53
N ILE A 195 20.14 -7.55 -7.36
CA ILE A 195 21.27 -7.35 -6.46
C ILE A 195 21.97 -8.69 -6.24
N ASP A 196 23.30 -8.66 -6.26
CA ASP A 196 24.18 -9.80 -5.98
C ASP A 196 25.46 -9.28 -5.34
N ILE A 197 25.61 -9.48 -4.02
CA ILE A 197 26.75 -8.96 -3.26
C ILE A 197 28.07 -9.70 -3.56
N HIS A 198 27.99 -10.88 -4.18
CA HIS A 198 29.16 -11.71 -4.49
C HIS A 198 29.79 -11.31 -5.82
N LYS A 199 29.05 -10.60 -6.67
CA LYS A 199 29.62 -9.99 -7.87
C LYS A 199 30.53 -8.86 -7.45
N SER A 200 31.83 -9.13 -7.49
CA SER A 200 32.84 -8.07 -7.52
C SER A 200 32.40 -7.06 -8.58
N PRO A 201 32.42 -5.75 -8.30
CA PRO A 201 32.29 -4.76 -9.37
C PRO A 201 33.37 -5.12 -10.38
N SER A 202 32.95 -5.67 -11.52
CA SER A 202 33.87 -6.10 -12.57
C SER A 202 34.77 -4.91 -12.87
N ASN A 203 36.08 -5.16 -13.05
CA ASN A 203 37.11 -4.20 -13.44
C ASN A 203 36.71 -3.38 -14.68
N SER A 204 35.74 -2.47 -14.55
CA SER A 204 35.57 -1.33 -15.43
C SER A 204 36.74 -0.43 -15.08
N SER A 205 37.83 -0.62 -15.81
CA SER A 205 38.83 0.39 -16.11
C SER A 205 38.36 1.77 -15.67
N CYS A 206 38.98 2.30 -14.62
CA CYS A 206 38.82 3.68 -14.21
C CYS A 206 39.42 4.57 -15.32
N ILE A 207 38.69 4.77 -16.41
CA ILE A 207 38.90 5.85 -17.35
C ILE A 207 37.69 6.76 -17.20
N GLY A 208 37.92 7.92 -16.59
CA GLY A 208 36.94 8.99 -16.45
C GLY A 208 36.65 9.31 -15.00
N ASN A 209 37.19 10.44 -14.53
CA ASN A 209 36.80 11.11 -13.30
C ASN A 209 35.32 11.54 -13.40
N GLU A 210 34.40 10.63 -13.10
CA GLU A 210 33.04 10.99 -12.70
C GLU A 210 32.75 10.25 -11.40
N LYS A 211 32.32 11.01 -10.39
CA LYS A 211 32.01 10.54 -9.04
C LYS A 211 31.06 9.35 -9.12
N LYS A 212 31.58 8.13 -8.94
CA LYS A 212 30.78 6.93 -8.72
C LYS A 212 30.13 7.05 -7.36
N GLU A 213 28.86 7.46 -7.34
CA GLU A 213 27.95 7.12 -6.26
C GLU A 213 27.88 5.59 -6.20
N SER A 214 28.26 5.06 -5.04
CA SER A 214 28.04 3.68 -4.68
C SER A 214 26.54 3.37 -4.79
N VAL A 215 26.16 2.18 -5.24
CA VAL A 215 24.74 1.75 -5.16
C VAL A 215 24.26 1.69 -3.70
N LEU A 216 25.19 1.72 -2.73
CA LEU A 216 24.90 1.92 -1.31
C LEU A 216 24.61 3.40 -0.91
N SER A 217 24.95 4.39 -1.75
CA SER A 217 24.74 5.83 -1.48
C SER A 217 23.47 6.42 -2.10
N ALA A 218 22.63 5.62 -2.77
CA ALA A 218 21.32 6.08 -3.25
C ALA A 218 20.31 6.39 -2.11
N TRP A 219 20.71 6.21 -0.84
CA TRP A 219 19.98 6.66 0.35
C TRP A 219 20.46 8.00 0.91
N THR A 220 21.36 8.73 0.25
CA THR A 220 21.69 10.12 0.60
C THR A 220 21.10 11.08 -0.42
N GLY A 221 19.79 11.26 -0.40
CA GLY A 221 19.19 12.50 -0.90
C GLY A 221 19.69 13.69 -0.06
N PRO A 222 19.71 14.92 -0.61
CA PRO A 222 20.11 16.10 0.15
C PRO A 222 19.20 16.26 1.39
N PRO A 223 19.71 16.80 2.52
CA PRO A 223 18.90 17.08 3.69
C PRO A 223 17.99 18.27 3.39
N ASN A 224 16.92 18.04 2.63
CA ASN A 224 15.76 18.91 2.75
C ASN A 224 15.18 18.63 4.14
N GLN A 225 15.00 19.70 4.90
CA GLN A 225 14.43 19.75 6.24
C GLN A 225 13.04 19.09 6.27
N SER A 226 13.03 17.77 6.22
CA SER A 226 11.98 16.92 6.71
C SER A 226 12.45 16.55 8.10
N SER A 227 11.74 17.06 9.09
CA SER A 227 11.84 16.62 10.46
C SER A 227 11.76 15.09 10.47
N ILE A 228 12.91 14.43 10.57
CA ILE A 228 13.00 13.05 11.04
C ILE A 228 12.50 13.12 12.48
N LEU A 229 11.17 13.03 12.61
CA LEU A 229 10.54 12.71 13.86
C LEU A 229 11.12 11.34 14.21
N THR A 230 12.07 11.38 15.14
CA THR A 230 12.69 10.21 15.74
C THR A 230 11.55 9.45 16.40
N LEU A 231 10.89 8.58 15.64
CA LEU A 231 9.98 7.61 16.20
C LEU A 231 10.91 6.71 17.02
N GLN A 232 10.97 6.96 18.32
CA GLN A 232 11.56 6.03 19.26
C GLN A 232 10.90 4.68 18.95
N LEU A 233 11.66 3.75 18.37
CA LEU A 233 11.26 2.37 18.27
C LEU A 233 11.06 1.90 19.71
N ALA A 234 9.81 1.89 20.15
CA ALA A 234 9.42 1.10 21.30
C ALA A 234 9.75 -0.35 20.92
N THR A 235 10.82 -0.85 21.51
CA THR A 235 11.16 -2.26 21.51
C THR A 235 9.90 -3.04 21.88
N ILE A 236 9.50 -3.93 20.97
CA ILE A 236 8.40 -4.85 21.18
C ILE A 236 8.83 -5.77 22.32
N PHE A 237 8.37 -5.47 23.54
CA PHE A 237 8.41 -6.43 24.63
C PHE A 237 7.41 -7.53 24.28
N LEU A 238 7.91 -8.65 23.77
CA LEU A 238 7.23 -9.93 23.88
C LEU A 238 6.86 -10.15 25.36
N PRO A 239 5.67 -10.65 25.70
CA PRO A 239 5.34 -10.95 27.08
C PRO A 239 6.33 -11.99 27.61
N ALA A 240 7.15 -11.56 28.58
CA ALA A 240 8.00 -12.46 29.34
C ALA A 240 7.10 -13.51 30.01
N ARG A 241 7.36 -14.78 29.74
CA ARG A 241 6.74 -15.88 30.48
C ARG A 241 7.13 -15.73 31.94
N PHE A 242 6.13 -15.55 32.80
CA PHE A 242 6.30 -15.41 34.25
C PHE A 242 6.99 -16.65 34.83
N LEU A 243 8.28 -16.54 35.12
CA LEU A 243 8.95 -17.36 36.11
C LEU A 243 9.34 -16.46 37.29
N PRO A 244 9.12 -16.87 38.55
CA PRO A 244 9.41 -16.05 39.70
C PRO A 244 10.93 -15.89 39.86
N VAL A 245 11.44 -14.69 39.58
CA VAL A 245 12.82 -14.31 39.90
C VAL A 245 12.82 -13.65 41.28
N ASN A 246 13.49 -14.30 42.24
CA ASN A 246 13.76 -13.72 43.56
C ASN A 246 14.83 -12.63 43.41
N PHE A 247 14.48 -11.39 43.76
CA PHE A 247 15.44 -10.29 43.85
C PHE A 247 15.89 -10.12 45.31
N SER A 248 17.15 -10.47 45.57
CA SER A 248 17.85 -10.10 46.81
C SER A 248 18.55 -8.75 46.60
N PRO A 249 18.46 -7.79 47.54
CA PRO A 249 19.07 -6.48 47.39
C PRO A 249 20.59 -6.56 47.62
N ALA A 250 21.38 -6.18 46.62
CA ALA A 250 22.82 -6.00 46.77
C ALA A 250 23.13 -4.58 47.29
N ILE A 251 24.08 -4.55 48.21
CA ILE A 251 24.49 -3.45 49.08
C ILE A 251 25.13 -2.31 48.29
N THR A 252 24.74 -1.08 48.62
CA THR A 252 25.28 0.19 48.11
C THR A 252 26.71 0.43 48.61
N THR A 253 27.67 0.55 47.71
CA THR A 253 28.97 1.18 48.01
C THR A 253 29.18 2.44 47.16
N LYS A 254 29.60 3.50 47.85
CA LYS A 254 29.75 4.89 47.43
C LYS A 254 30.79 5.11 46.30
N PRO A 255 30.71 6.24 45.58
CA PRO A 255 31.69 6.64 44.57
C PRO A 255 32.88 7.38 45.19
N THR A 256 34.09 7.11 44.66
CA THR A 256 35.32 7.88 44.93
C THR A 256 35.82 8.53 43.64
N ALA A 257 36.31 9.76 43.78
CA ALA A 257 36.60 10.72 42.74
C ALA A 257 37.92 10.51 41.97
N SER A 258 37.90 11.04 40.74
CA SER A 258 38.93 11.81 40.01
C SER A 258 40.40 11.34 39.97
N GLY A 259 40.88 11.10 38.75
CA GLY A 259 42.30 11.06 38.39
C GLY A 259 42.46 11.31 36.89
N ALA A 260 43.28 12.30 36.53
CA ALA A 260 43.40 12.89 35.21
C ALA A 260 44.30 12.10 34.22
N LEU A 261 44.07 12.38 32.93
CA LEU A 261 45.01 12.46 31.79
C LEU A 261 46.14 11.43 31.67
N THR A 262 46.15 10.71 30.55
CA THR A 262 47.27 10.73 29.61
C THR A 262 46.79 10.33 28.22
N ALA A 263 47.09 11.17 27.23
CA ALA A 263 47.04 10.82 25.83
C ALA A 263 48.21 9.87 25.52
N SER A 264 47.97 8.87 24.67
CA SER A 264 49.03 8.02 24.15
C SER A 264 48.82 7.87 22.65
N ASP A 265 49.70 8.53 21.90
CA ASP A 265 49.94 8.33 20.48
C ASP A 265 50.40 6.89 20.22
N ILE A 266 49.76 6.18 19.29
CA ILE A 266 50.35 5.01 18.63
C ILE A 266 50.03 5.06 17.12
N CYS A 267 51.11 5.20 16.35
CA CYS A 267 51.18 5.19 14.89
C CYS A 267 50.92 3.80 14.26
N CYS A 268 50.58 3.83 12.96
CA CYS A 268 50.43 2.70 12.01
C CYS A 268 51.69 1.82 11.86
N PRO A 269 51.62 0.72 11.08
CA PRO A 269 52.03 0.85 9.67
C PRO A 269 51.33 -0.08 8.66
N GLY A 270 51.44 0.31 7.38
CA GLY A 270 51.51 -0.61 6.23
C GLY A 270 50.33 -0.61 5.29
#